data_AF-A0A7R9MPR8-F1
#
_entry.id   AF-A0A7R9MPR8-F1
#
_cell.length_a   1.000
_cell.length_b   1.000
_cell.length_c   1.000
_cell.angle_alpha   90.00
_cell.angle_beta   90.00
_cell.angle_gamma   90.00
#
_symmetry.space_group_name_H-M   'P 1'
#
loop_
_entity.id
_entity.type
_entity.pdbx_description
1 polymer ?
#
loop_
_entity_poly.entity_id
_entity_poly.type
_entity_poly.pdbx_seq_one_letter_code
_entity_poly.pdbx_strand_id
1 'polypeptide(L)'
;MSKPIKLIILGVISGFICMVLLVWLCSRSSAGFNNPEKESYALIRLNNGQLIPNIGLGTWTMDDDQAREAVKEAVSVGYRHIDTAWRYGNEVGVGQALKE
;
A
#
# COMPACT_ATOMS: atom_id res chain seq x y z
N MET A 1 37.20 -44.72 -2.17
CA MET A 1 37.11 -43.50 -3.00
C MET A 1 35.77 -42.76 -2.78
N SER A 2 35.34 -42.53 -1.53
CA SER A 2 33.98 -42.03 -1.22
C SER A 2 33.91 -40.84 -0.26
N LYS A 3 35.06 -40.42 0.30
CA LYS A 3 35.13 -39.33 1.28
C LYS A 3 35.03 -37.92 0.70
N PRO A 4 35.60 -37.56 -0.49
CA PRO A 4 35.55 -36.17 -0.96
C PRO A 4 34.18 -35.79 -1.51
N ILE A 5 33.44 -36.72 -2.11
CA ILE A 5 32.12 -36.47 -2.71
C ILE A 5 31.06 -36.19 -1.63
N LYS A 6 31.11 -36.89 -0.49
CA LYS A 6 30.18 -36.66 0.63
C LYS A 6 30.34 -35.27 1.26
N LEU A 7 31.56 -34.72 1.29
CA LEU A 7 31.83 -33.41 1.87
C LEU A 7 31.32 -32.26 0.98
N ILE A 8 31.41 -32.43 -0.34
CA ILE A 8 30.87 -31.47 -1.33
C ILE A 8 29.34 -31.47 -1.27
N ILE A 9 28.71 -32.65 -1.24
CA ILE A 9 27.24 -32.77 -1.16
C ILE A 9 26.72 -32.18 0.16
N LEU A 10 27.39 -32.40 1.29
CA LEU A 10 27.00 -31.83 2.58
C LEU A 10 27.12 -30.30 2.61
N GLY A 11 28.16 -29.74 1.98
CA GLY A 11 28.33 -28.29 1.85
C GLY A 11 27.25 -27.62 1.01
N VAL A 12 26.86 -28.24 -0.12
CA VAL A 12 25.80 -27.72 -1.00
C VAL A 12 24.42 -27.78 -0.32
N ILE A 13 24.13 -28.87 0.39
CA ILE A 13 22.86 -29.02 1.14
C ILE A 13 22.79 -28.01 2.30
N SER A 14 23.89 -27.79 3.04
CA SER A 14 23.94 -26.82 4.13
C SER A 14 23.73 -25.37 3.64
N GLY A 15 24.33 -25.01 2.50
CA GLY A 15 24.14 -23.69 1.88
C GLY A 15 22.69 -23.45 1.43
N PHE A 16 22.07 -24.45 0.81
CA PHE A 16 20.67 -24.35 0.36
C PHE A 16 19.70 -24.23 1.54
N ILE A 17 19.90 -25.00 2.61
CA ILE A 17 19.07 -24.93 3.82
C ILE A 17 19.20 -23.56 4.48
N CYS A 18 20.41 -22.99 4.55
CA CYS A 18 20.63 -21.67 5.13
C CYS A 18 19.92 -20.57 4.32
N MET A 19 19.97 -20.63 2.98
CA MET A 19 19.29 -19.66 2.12
C MET A 19 17.76 -19.76 2.26
N VAL A 20 17.20 -20.96 2.30
CA VAL A 20 15.75 -21.17 2.49
C VAL A 20 15.31 -20.73 3.89
N LEU A 21 16.11 -21.01 4.93
CA LEU A 21 15.83 -20.56 6.29
C LEU A 21 15.91 -19.03 6.41
N LEU A 22 16.86 -18.38 5.75
CA LEU A 22 16.99 -16.92 5.70
C LEU A 22 15.82 -16.26 4.98
N VAL A 23 15.39 -16.81 3.83
CA VAL A 23 14.20 -16.32 3.11
C VAL A 23 12.96 -16.52 3.97
N TRP A 24 12.80 -17.67 4.63
CA TRP A 24 11.66 -17.92 5.52
C TRP A 24 11.66 -17.02 6.77
N LEU A 25 12.83 -16.75 7.37
CA LEU A 25 12.98 -15.80 8.47
C LEU A 25 12.68 -14.37 8.02
N CYS A 26 13.13 -13.97 6.82
CA CYS A 26 12.82 -12.68 6.22
C CYS A 26 11.31 -12.55 5.94
N SER A 27 10.67 -13.61 5.44
CA SER A 27 9.22 -13.66 5.22
C SER A 27 8.40 -13.72 6.52
N ARG A 28 9.01 -14.05 7.66
CA ARG A 28 8.35 -14.06 8.98
C ARG A 28 8.55 -12.74 9.74
N SER A 29 9.47 -11.89 9.30
CA SER A 29 9.66 -10.52 9.79
C SER A 29 8.59 -9.54 9.32
N SER A 30 7.70 -9.92 8.39
CA SER A 30 6.52 -9.14 8.02
C SER A 30 5.36 -9.27 9.02
N ALA A 31 5.53 -10.02 10.11
CA ALA A 31 4.59 -10.10 11.23
C ALA A 31 4.56 -8.83 12.13
N GLY A 32 4.76 -7.65 11.53
CA GLY A 32 4.55 -6.33 12.14
C GLY A 32 3.42 -5.52 11.49
N PHE A 33 2.75 -6.04 10.45
CA PHE A 33 1.72 -5.34 9.69
C PHE A 33 0.29 -5.58 10.21
N ASN A 34 0.09 -5.64 11.52
CA ASN A 34 -1.26 -5.74 12.10
C ASN A 34 -1.34 -4.93 13.39
N ASN A 35 -1.16 -3.60 13.27
CA ASN A 35 -1.62 -2.66 14.28
C ASN A 35 -2.61 -1.68 13.63
N PRO A 36 -3.93 -1.91 13.72
CA PRO A 36 -4.94 -1.06 13.09
C PRO A 36 -5.03 0.36 13.67
N GLU A 37 -4.20 0.71 14.67
CA GLU A 37 -4.32 1.95 15.43
C GLU A 37 -3.25 3.02 15.09
N LYS A 38 -2.34 2.74 14.15
CA LYS A 38 -1.23 3.66 13.80
C LYS A 38 -1.00 3.83 12.30
N GLU A 39 -2.02 4.28 11.59
CA GLU A 39 -1.83 4.96 10.31
C GLU A 39 -2.30 6.42 10.46
N SER A 40 -1.55 7.21 11.24
CA SER A 40 -1.88 8.62 11.45
C SER A 40 -1.35 9.45 10.29
N TYR A 41 -2.15 9.66 9.25
CA TYR A 41 -1.88 10.76 8.32
C TYR A 41 -1.99 12.09 9.10
N ALA A 42 -1.09 13.03 8.80
CA ALA A 42 -1.07 14.30 9.50
C ALA A 42 -2.36 15.08 9.22
N LEU A 43 -3.07 15.43 10.28
CA LEU A 43 -4.28 16.25 10.21
C LEU A 43 -3.94 17.71 10.43
N ILE A 44 -4.53 18.59 9.63
CA ILE A 44 -4.45 20.04 9.81
C ILE A 44 -5.74 20.50 10.48
N ARG A 45 -5.59 21.29 11.55
CA ARG A 45 -6.73 21.95 12.20
C ARG A 45 -7.08 23.24 11.48
N LEU A 46 -8.31 23.33 10.99
CA LEU A 46 -8.84 24.52 10.36
C LEU A 46 -9.24 25.57 11.42
N ASN A 47 -9.47 26.81 10.98
CA ASN A 47 -9.86 27.92 11.87
C ASN A 47 -11.20 27.69 12.58
N ASN A 48 -12.09 26.88 11.99
CA ASN A 48 -13.37 26.47 12.55
C ASN A 48 -13.26 25.24 13.48
N GLY A 49 -12.03 24.76 13.72
CA GLY A 49 -11.72 23.63 14.58
C GLY A 49 -11.92 22.24 13.99
N GLN A 50 -12.39 22.14 12.75
CA GLN A 50 -12.44 20.87 12.02
C GLN A 50 -11.03 20.39 11.64
N LEU A 51 -10.90 19.09 11.40
CA LEU A 51 -9.66 18.45 10.98
C LEU A 51 -9.78 18.02 9.52
N ILE A 52 -8.73 18.24 8.74
CA ILE A 52 -8.63 17.79 7.35
C ILE A 52 -7.31 17.04 7.14
N PRO A 53 -7.26 15.94 6.35
CA PRO A 53 -6.00 15.32 5.96
C PRO A 53 -5.10 16.34 5.24
N ASN A 54 -3.81 16.35 5.59
CA ASN A 54 -2.83 17.26 4.98
C ASN A 54 -2.48 16.91 3.52
N ILE A 55 -2.85 15.72 3.07
CA ILE A 55 -2.64 15.21 1.71
C ILE A 55 -3.98 14.75 1.16
N GLY A 56 -4.27 15.12 -0.09
CA GLY A 56 -5.47 14.71 -0.81
C GLY A 56 -5.20 14.44 -2.30
N LEU A 57 -6.15 13.75 -2.95
CA LEU A 57 -6.17 13.52 -4.39
C LEU A 57 -7.06 14.56 -5.06
N GLY A 58 -6.53 15.30 -6.03
CA GLY A 58 -7.32 16.18 -6.91
C GLY A 58 -7.69 15.49 -8.23
N THR A 59 -8.90 15.72 -8.73
CA THR A 59 -9.44 15.08 -9.95
C THR A 59 -9.46 15.97 -11.19
N TRP A 60 -8.73 17.10 -11.20
CA TRP A 60 -8.68 17.99 -12.36
C TRP A 60 -8.17 17.27 -13.62
N THR A 61 -8.77 17.60 -14.77
CA THR A 61 -8.49 17.04 -16.13
C THR A 61 -8.87 15.59 -16.40
N MET A 62 -9.45 14.88 -15.42
CA MET A 62 -9.92 13.51 -15.59
C MET A 62 -11.35 13.49 -16.14
N ASP A 63 -11.67 12.53 -17.00
CA ASP A 63 -13.07 12.14 -17.27
C ASP A 63 -13.66 11.30 -16.10
N ASP A 64 -14.94 10.93 -16.17
CA ASP A 64 -15.62 10.15 -15.12
C ASP A 64 -14.95 8.78 -14.88
N ASP A 65 -14.54 8.07 -15.93
CA ASP A 65 -13.94 6.74 -15.80
C ASP A 65 -12.54 6.82 -15.16
N GLN A 66 -11.74 7.80 -15.58
CA GLN A 66 -10.44 8.10 -15.00
C GLN A 66 -10.56 8.52 -13.54
N ALA A 67 -11.52 9.40 -13.22
CA ALA A 67 -11.76 9.85 -11.85
C ALA A 67 -12.19 8.68 -10.95
N ARG A 68 -13.04 7.77 -11.46
CA ARG A 68 -13.48 6.59 -10.71
C ARG A 68 -12.30 5.68 -10.35
N GLU A 69 -11.46 5.31 -11.32
CA GLU A 69 -10.30 4.44 -11.07
C GLU A 69 -9.26 5.13 -10.18
N ALA A 70 -8.99 6.43 -10.40
CA ALA A 70 -8.05 7.18 -9.57
C ALA A 70 -8.49 7.28 -8.12
N VAL A 71 -9.78 7.56 -7.86
CA VAL A 71 -10.33 7.63 -6.50
C VAL A 71 -10.33 6.26 -5.84
N LYS A 72 -10.71 5.21 -6.56
CA LYS A 72 -10.68 3.84 -6.05
C LYS A 72 -9.28 3.44 -5.58
N GLU A 73 -8.28 3.70 -6.41
CA GLU A 73 -6.89 3.40 -6.05
C GLU A 73 -6.38 4.30 -4.92
N ALA A 74 -6.71 5.58 -4.92
CA ALA A 74 -6.33 6.47 -3.83
C ALA A 74 -6.90 6.00 -2.48
N VAL A 75 -8.16 5.56 -2.45
CA VAL A 75 -8.78 4.99 -1.24
C VAL A 75 -8.10 3.69 -0.83
N SER A 76 -7.75 2.82 -1.80
CA SER A 76 -7.07 1.54 -1.57
C SER A 76 -5.70 1.72 -0.91
N VAL A 77 -4.96 2.77 -1.31
CA VAL A 77 -3.63 3.11 -0.75
C VAL A 77 -3.68 4.04 0.47
N GLY A 78 -4.88 4.42 0.94
CA GLY A 78 -5.07 5.10 2.23
C GLY A 78 -5.42 6.59 2.19
N TYR A 79 -5.64 7.19 1.02
CA TYR A 79 -6.14 8.58 0.95
C TYR A 79 -7.53 8.69 1.55
N ARG A 80 -7.77 9.80 2.27
CA ARG A 80 -9.07 10.12 2.89
C ARG A 80 -9.57 11.53 2.54
N HIS A 81 -8.83 12.27 1.73
CA HIS A 81 -9.22 13.57 1.22
C HIS A 81 -9.25 13.53 -0.30
N ILE A 82 -10.45 13.68 -0.87
CA ILE A 82 -10.69 13.76 -2.31
C ILE A 82 -11.16 15.18 -2.62
N ASP A 83 -10.52 15.81 -3.60
CA ASP A 83 -10.80 17.16 -4.08
C ASP A 83 -11.33 17.09 -5.52
N THR A 84 -12.55 17.60 -5.71
CA THR A 84 -13.22 17.70 -7.00
C THR A 84 -13.98 19.03 -7.08
N ALA A 85 -14.42 19.41 -8.28
CA ALA A 85 -15.27 20.57 -8.48
C ALA A 85 -16.23 20.38 -9.65
N TRP A 86 -17.39 21.02 -9.57
CA TRP A 86 -18.42 21.05 -10.62
C TRP A 86 -17.86 21.25 -12.05
N ARG A 87 -16.91 22.16 -12.23
CA ARG A 87 -16.34 22.48 -13.55
C ARG A 87 -15.57 21.31 -14.18
N TYR A 88 -15.17 20.33 -13.37
CA TYR A 88 -14.35 19.21 -13.82
C TYR A 88 -15.23 18.18 -14.55
N GLY A 89 -16.54 18.19 -14.28
CA GLY A 89 -17.52 17.35 -14.95
C GLY A 89 -17.37 15.86 -14.65
N ASN A 90 -16.70 15.50 -13.55
CA ASN A 90 -16.36 14.12 -13.19
C ASN A 90 -16.88 13.67 -11.80
N GLU A 91 -17.82 14.42 -11.23
CA GLU A 91 -18.39 14.16 -9.90
C GLU A 91 -19.17 12.83 -9.85
N VAL A 92 -19.67 12.34 -11.00
CA VAL A 92 -20.37 11.06 -11.10
C VAL A 92 -19.39 9.90 -10.90
N GLY A 93 -18.24 9.92 -11.57
CA GLY A 93 -17.18 8.92 -11.43
C GLY A 93 -16.59 8.90 -10.01
N VAL A 94 -16.33 10.08 -9.43
CA VAL A 94 -15.93 10.21 -8.02
C VAL A 94 -16.98 9.57 -7.09
N GLY A 95 -18.27 9.89 -7.30
CA GLY A 95 -19.36 9.37 -6.48
C GLY A 95 -19.59 7.87 -6.64
N GLN A 96 -19.29 7.29 -7.81
CA GLN A 96 -19.32 5.84 -8.03
C GLN A 96 -18.19 5.15 -7.26
N ALA A 97 -16.96 5.64 -7.36
CA ALA A 97 -15.82 5.05 -6.65
C ALA A 97 -16.00 5.02 -5.13
N LEU A 98 -16.63 6.05 -4.55
CA LEU A 98 -16.90 6.12 -3.11
C LEU A 98 -18.01 5.18 -2.61
N LYS A 99 -18.79 4.56 -3.52
CA LYS A 99 -19.85 3.60 -3.18
C LYS A 99 -19.40 2.14 -3.27
N GLU A 100 -18.28 1.87 -3.92
CA GLU A 100 -17.67 0.54 -4.02
C GLU A 100 -17.01 0.12 -2.70
#